data_AF-A0A537GE00-F1
#
_entry.id   AF-A0A537GE00-F1
#
_cell.length_a   1.000
_cell.length_b   1.000
_cell.length_c   1.000
_cell.angle_alpha   90.00
_cell.angle_beta   90.00
_cell.angle_gamma   90.00
#
_symmetry.space_group_name_H-M   'P 1'
#
loop_
_entity.id
_entity.type
_entity.pdbx_description
1 polymer ?
#
loop_
_entity_poly.entity_id
_entity_poly.type
_entity_poly.pdbx_seq_one_letter_code
_entity_poly.pdbx_strand_id
1 'polypeptide(L)'
;MSNGDYTDEELEALRRRRIAEMQRSAYDEQRRSQAQQQVERQKQSIIRQILTPEARQRLANIRMVKPEFAEELEMQLIQLAQSGRLQTQITDEQLKKTLVQLQSQKKEIKIRRA
;
A
#
# COMPACT_ATOMS: atom_id res chain seq x y z
N MET A 1 -61.30 -9.34 -8.53
CA MET A 1 -59.83 -9.49 -8.61
C MET A 1 -59.32 -8.26 -9.32
N SER A 2 -58.67 -7.36 -8.58
CA SER A 2 -58.20 -6.07 -9.08
C SER A 2 -56.95 -6.25 -9.96
N ASN A 3 -57.09 -6.03 -11.26
CA ASN A 3 -55.98 -5.66 -12.14
C ASN A 3 -56.16 -4.16 -12.35
N GLY A 4 -55.36 -3.26 -11.79
CA GLY A 4 -53.90 -3.21 -11.91
C GLY A 4 -53.47 -2.07 -12.85
N ASP A 5 -54.31 -1.05 -13.06
CA ASP A 5 -53.94 0.24 -13.66
C ASP A 5 -53.03 1.00 -12.68
N TYR A 6 -51.75 0.66 -12.68
CA TYR A 6 -50.73 1.57 -12.16
C TYR A 6 -50.84 2.86 -12.99
N THR A 7 -51.21 3.96 -12.36
CA THR A 7 -51.38 5.25 -13.05
C THR A 7 -50.02 5.70 -13.60
N ASP A 8 -50.00 6.43 -14.72
CA ASP A 8 -48.76 6.92 -15.35
C ASP A 8 -47.85 7.65 -14.33
N GLU A 9 -48.49 8.33 -13.37
CA GLU A 9 -47.87 9.01 -12.23
C GLU A 9 -47.17 8.06 -11.23
N GLU A 10 -47.72 6.86 -10.98
CA GLU A 10 -47.07 5.83 -10.16
C GLU A 10 -45.85 5.22 -10.87
N LEU A 11 -45.92 5.07 -12.20
CA LEU A 11 -44.82 4.57 -13.02
C LEU A 11 -43.66 5.58 -13.07
N GLU A 12 -43.97 6.87 -13.20
CA GLU A 12 -42.99 7.96 -13.11
C GLU A 12 -42.36 8.07 -11.72
N ALA A 13 -43.17 7.95 -10.66
CA ALA A 13 -42.68 7.95 -9.28
C ALA A 13 -41.70 6.78 -9.04
N LEU A 14 -42.00 5.59 -9.58
CA LEU A 14 -41.13 4.42 -9.50
C LEU A 14 -39.80 4.63 -10.25
N ARG A 15 -39.86 5.24 -11.46
CA ARG A 15 -38.66 5.57 -12.25
C ARG A 15 -37.78 6.61 -11.55
N ARG A 16 -38.38 7.66 -10.98
CA ARG A 16 -37.66 8.69 -10.20
C ARG A 16 -36.98 8.09 -8.98
N ARG A 17 -37.67 7.18 -8.25
CA ARG A 17 -37.11 6.50 -7.08
C ARG A 17 -35.91 5.62 -7.46
N ARG A 18 -36.01 4.88 -8.56
CA ARG A 18 -34.92 4.03 -9.08
C ARG A 18 -33.69 4.85 -9.49
N ILE A 19 -33.89 6.00 -10.14
CA ILE A 19 -32.81 6.91 -10.54
C ILE A 19 -32.15 7.54 -9.31
N ALA A 20 -32.93 7.96 -8.32
CA ALA A 20 -32.41 8.52 -7.07
C ALA A 20 -31.59 7.50 -6.26
N GLU A 21 -32.06 6.25 -6.17
CA GLU A 21 -31.30 5.17 -5.53
C GLU A 21 -30.01 4.86 -6.29
N MET A 22 -30.04 4.80 -7.62
CA MET A 22 -28.85 4.56 -8.44
C MET A 22 -27.82 5.69 -8.30
N GLN A 23 -28.26 6.96 -8.31
CA GLN A 23 -27.37 8.11 -8.08
C GLN A 23 -26.76 8.08 -6.68
N ARG A 24 -27.52 7.67 -5.66
CA ARG A 24 -27.03 7.57 -4.29
C ARG A 24 -25.97 6.48 -4.15
N SER A 25 -26.21 5.29 -4.69
CA SER A 25 -25.21 4.20 -4.70
C SER A 25 -23.94 4.58 -5.45
N ALA A 26 -24.06 5.26 -6.60
CA ALA A 26 -22.88 5.74 -7.34
C ALA A 26 -22.07 6.76 -6.54
N TYR A 27 -22.73 7.65 -5.79
CA TYR A 27 -22.08 8.65 -4.95
C TYR A 27 -21.33 8.02 -3.76
N ASP A 28 -21.93 7.03 -3.10
CA ASP A 28 -21.31 6.27 -2.00
C ASP A 28 -20.10 5.45 -2.47
N GLU A 29 -20.21 4.78 -3.62
CA GLU A 29 -19.10 4.05 -4.25
C GLU A 29 -17.93 4.99 -4.59
N GLN A 30 -18.24 6.15 -5.20
CA GLN A 30 -17.23 7.14 -5.55
C GLN A 30 -16.55 7.75 -4.32
N ARG A 31 -17.29 7.95 -3.22
CA ARG A 31 -16.74 8.41 -1.93
C ARG A 31 -15.77 7.39 -1.32
N ARG A 32 -16.15 6.10 -1.29
CA ARG A 32 -15.29 5.02 -0.79
C ARG A 32 -14.02 4.87 -1.63
N SER A 33 -14.16 4.87 -2.95
CA SER A 33 -13.01 4.73 -3.86
C SER A 33 -12.04 5.91 -3.72
N GLN A 34 -12.55 7.15 -3.62
CA GLN A 34 -11.71 8.33 -3.36
C GLN A 34 -10.98 8.27 -2.02
N ALA A 35 -11.67 7.82 -0.95
CA ALA A 35 -11.04 7.68 0.37
C ALA A 35 -9.88 6.66 0.33
N GLN A 36 -10.09 5.51 -0.30
CA GLN A 36 -9.06 4.48 -0.46
C GLN A 36 -7.87 4.99 -1.29
N GLN A 37 -8.13 5.66 -2.42
CA GLN A 37 -7.09 6.24 -3.25
C GLN A 37 -6.28 7.33 -2.54
N GLN A 38 -6.88 8.10 -1.64
CA GLN A 38 -6.15 9.09 -0.85
C GLN A 38 -5.20 8.44 0.14
N VAL A 39 -5.64 7.39 0.84
CA VAL A 39 -4.79 6.61 1.75
C VAL A 39 -3.64 5.96 0.99
N GLU A 40 -3.93 5.37 -0.18
CA GLU A 40 -2.90 4.72 -1.00
C GLU A 40 -1.87 5.74 -1.52
N ARG A 41 -2.32 6.92 -1.98
CA ARG A 41 -1.41 7.99 -2.42
C ARG A 41 -0.56 8.53 -1.29
N GLN A 42 -1.11 8.70 -0.09
CA GLN A 42 -0.33 9.13 1.07
C GLN A 42 0.73 8.08 1.43
N LYS A 43 0.37 6.80 1.50
CA LYS A 43 1.30 5.69 1.72
C LYS A 43 2.40 5.64 0.67
N GLN A 44 2.03 5.74 -0.61
CA GLN A 44 3.00 5.74 -1.71
C GLN A 44 3.89 6.99 -1.70
N SER A 45 3.36 8.14 -1.31
CA SER A 45 4.15 9.37 -1.17
C SER A 45 5.18 9.23 -0.06
N ILE A 46 4.78 8.67 1.09
CA ILE A 46 5.69 8.36 2.20
C ILE A 46 6.77 7.38 1.74
N ILE A 47 6.39 6.28 1.07
CA ILE A 47 7.34 5.28 0.56
C ILE A 47 8.31 5.91 -0.47
N ARG A 48 7.82 6.79 -1.34
CA ARG A 48 8.65 7.51 -2.31
C ARG A 48 9.56 8.55 -1.65
N GLN A 49 9.15 9.14 -0.54
CA GLN A 49 9.96 10.10 0.22
C GLN A 49 11.03 9.40 1.06
N ILE A 50 10.80 8.17 1.53
CA ILE A 50 11.77 7.43 2.36
C ILE A 50 12.73 6.57 1.52
N LEU A 51 12.33 6.10 0.33
CA LEU A 51 13.16 5.25 -0.53
C LEU A 51 13.47 5.94 -1.86
N THR A 52 14.77 6.01 -2.18
CA THR A 52 15.22 6.35 -3.53
C THR A 52 14.71 5.33 -4.57
N PRO A 53 14.50 5.73 -5.84
CA PRO A 53 14.09 4.79 -6.89
C PRO A 53 15.10 3.64 -7.06
N GLU A 54 16.39 3.90 -6.90
CA GLU A 54 17.47 2.90 -6.96
C GLU A 54 17.37 1.90 -5.81
N ALA A 55 17.12 2.37 -4.58
CA ALA A 55 16.92 1.51 -3.42
C ALA A 55 15.73 0.56 -3.59
N ARG A 56 14.62 1.01 -4.18
CA ARG A 56 13.46 0.16 -4.47
C ARG A 56 13.78 -0.95 -5.47
N GLN A 57 14.44 -0.60 -6.57
CA GLN A 57 14.83 -1.58 -7.58
C GLN A 57 15.76 -2.63 -6.98
N ARG A 58 16.70 -2.21 -6.13
CA ARG A 58 17.62 -3.15 -5.52
C ARG A 58 16.98 -3.98 -4.42
N LEU A 59 16.09 -3.41 -3.60
CA LEU A 59 15.31 -4.19 -2.65
C LEU A 59 14.52 -5.28 -3.36
N ALA A 60 13.92 -4.99 -4.51
CA ALA A 60 13.23 -5.99 -5.34
C ALA A 60 14.18 -7.11 -5.83
N ASN A 61 15.36 -6.73 -6.34
CA ASN A 61 16.38 -7.70 -6.76
C ASN A 61 16.91 -8.53 -5.58
N ILE A 62 17.14 -7.92 -4.42
CA ILE A 62 17.59 -8.59 -3.19
C ILE A 62 16.50 -9.55 -2.72
N ARG A 63 15.23 -9.16 -2.75
CA ARG A 63 14.11 -10.02 -2.35
C ARG A 63 14.03 -11.29 -3.22
N MET A 64 14.38 -11.20 -4.50
CA MET A 64 14.46 -12.38 -5.38
C MET A 64 15.60 -13.32 -5.01
N VAL A 65 16.75 -12.79 -4.57
CA VAL A 65 17.94 -13.60 -4.25
C VAL A 65 17.92 -14.09 -2.80
N LYS A 66 17.44 -13.26 -1.88
CA LYS A 66 17.40 -13.49 -0.42
C LYS A 66 16.22 -12.74 0.22
N PRO A 67 15.03 -13.37 0.28
CA PRO A 67 13.82 -12.73 0.81
C PRO A 67 13.91 -12.39 2.30
N GLU A 68 14.50 -13.26 3.12
CA GLU A 68 14.62 -13.05 4.58
C GLU A 68 15.27 -11.71 4.95
N PHE A 69 16.25 -11.27 4.16
CA PHE A 69 16.97 -10.02 4.40
C PHE A 69 16.20 -8.80 3.88
N ALA A 70 15.44 -8.97 2.79
CA ALA A 70 14.57 -7.92 2.29
C ALA A 70 13.44 -7.63 3.30
N GLU A 71 12.92 -8.66 3.97
CA GLU A 71 11.92 -8.51 5.03
C GLU A 71 12.47 -7.76 6.25
N GLU A 72 13.71 -8.07 6.68
CA GLU A 72 14.35 -7.38 7.80
C GLU A 72 14.58 -5.88 7.50
N LEU A 73 15.02 -5.57 6.28
CA LEU A 73 15.15 -4.21 5.78
C LEU A 73 13.81 -3.50 5.64
N GLU A 74 12.78 -4.16 5.12
CA GLU A 74 11.42 -3.61 5.06
C GLU A 74 10.91 -3.25 6.46
N MET A 75 11.07 -4.15 7.44
CA MET A 75 10.66 -3.89 8.83
C MET A 75 11.37 -2.66 9.41
N GLN A 76 12.67 -2.54 9.21
CA GLN A 76 13.44 -1.41 9.74
C GLN A 76 13.09 -0.09 9.05
N LEU A 77 12.85 -0.12 7.74
CA LEU A 77 12.38 1.04 6.98
C LEU A 77 10.98 1.49 7.42
N ILE A 78 10.08 0.55 7.68
CA ILE A 78 8.73 0.83 8.18
C ILE A 78 8.81 1.50 9.56
N GLN A 79 9.63 0.98 10.47
CA GLN A 79 9.82 1.58 11.80
C GLN A 79 10.37 3.01 11.72
N LEU A 80 11.37 3.22 10.86
CA LEU A 80 11.95 4.54 10.64
C LEU A 80 10.94 5.53 10.02
N ALA A 81 10.10 5.07 9.09
CA ALA A 81 9.05 5.89 8.49
C ALA A 81 7.96 6.28 9.50
N GLN A 82 7.52 5.35 10.35
CA GLN A 82 6.54 5.61 11.40
C GLN A 82 7.06 6.59 12.45
N SER A 83 8.37 6.57 12.74
CA SER A 83 8.98 7.49 13.69
C SER A 83 9.00 8.95 13.22
N GLY A 84 8.70 9.22 11.94
CA GLY A 84 8.76 10.57 11.36
C GLY A 84 10.17 11.17 11.32
N ARG A 85 11.20 10.40 11.71
CA ARG A 85 12.60 10.85 11.78
C ARG A 85 13.36 10.68 10.46
N LEU A 86 12.76 10.07 9.43
CA LEU A 86 13.34 9.99 8.10
C LEU A 86 13.25 11.34 7.38
N GLN A 87 14.14 12.25 7.75
CA GLN A 87 14.40 13.48 6.99
C GLN A 87 15.26 13.22 5.73
N THR A 88 15.82 12.02 5.59
CA THR A 88 16.73 11.66 4.50
C THR A 88 16.28 10.38 3.83
N GLN A 89 16.24 10.41 2.50
CA GLN A 89 15.96 9.24 1.67
C GLN A 89 17.00 8.14 1.93
N ILE A 90 16.55 6.91 2.12
CA ILE A 90 17.43 5.74 2.21
C ILE A 90 17.97 5.47 0.80
N THR A 91 19.29 5.54 0.69
CA THR A 91 20.02 5.30 -0.55
C THR A 91 20.40 3.83 -0.69
N ASP A 92 20.69 3.41 -1.92
CA ASP A 92 21.27 2.11 -2.23
C ASP A 92 22.47 1.77 -1.34
N GLU A 93 23.36 2.75 -1.12
CA GLU A 93 24.58 2.52 -0.36
C GLU A 93 24.32 2.17 1.10
N GLN A 94 23.31 2.79 1.73
CA GLN A 94 22.91 2.44 3.09
C GLN A 94 22.33 1.03 3.14
N LEU A 95 21.44 0.70 2.19
CA LEU A 95 20.91 -0.65 2.00
C LEU A 95 22.03 -1.69 1.84
N LYS A 96 23.04 -1.36 1.03
CA LYS A 96 24.21 -2.20 0.78
C LYS A 96 25.07 -2.37 2.03
N LYS A 97 25.33 -1.29 2.77
CA LYS A 97 26.14 -1.34 4.00
C LYS A 97 25.49 -2.22 5.05
N THR A 98 24.20 -2.05 5.31
CA THR A 98 23.43 -2.91 6.22
C THR A 98 23.45 -4.36 5.74
N LEU A 99 23.28 -4.59 4.42
CA LEU A 99 23.33 -5.93 3.84
C LEU A 99 24.69 -6.62 3.99
N VAL A 100 25.78 -5.89 3.76
CA VAL A 100 27.15 -6.41 3.91
C VAL A 100 27.44 -6.73 5.38
N GLN A 101 27.04 -5.84 6.29
CA GLN A 101 27.25 -6.02 7.72
C GLN A 101 26.48 -7.24 8.28
N LEU A 102 25.24 -7.44 7.83
CA LEU A 102 24.42 -8.61 8.19
C LEU A 102 24.95 -9.93 7.59
N GLN A 103 25.45 -9.91 6.35
CA GLN A 103 26.06 -11.10 5.75
C GLN A 103 27.35 -11.53 6.44
N SER A 104 28.18 -10.57 6.88
CA SER A 104 29.42 -10.87 7.61
C SER A 104 29.11 -11.55 8.95
N GLN A 105 28.12 -11.08 9.70
CA GLN A 105 27.74 -11.72 10.96
C GLN A 105 27.23 -13.17 10.79
N LYS A 106 26.47 -13.49 9.73
CA LYS A 106 26.04 -14.88 9.49
C LYS A 106 27.20 -15.82 9.10
N LYS A 107 28.31 -15.30 8.55
CA LYS A 107 29.49 -16.12 8.22
C LYS A 107 30.36 -16.43 9.44
N GLU A 108 30.46 -15.51 10.40
CA GLU A 108 31.31 -15.68 11.58
C GLU A 108 30.77 -16.71 12.59
N ILE A 109 29.47 -16.98 12.59
CA ILE A 109 28.84 -17.92 13.56
C ILE A 109 29.15 -19.41 13.23
N LYS A 110 29.69 -19.73 12.06
CA LYS A 110 29.96 -21.13 11.66
C LYS A 110 31.34 -21.67 12.03
N ILE A 111 32.17 -20.92 12.77
CA ILE A 111 33.52 -21.38 13.11
C ILE A 111 33.69 -21.55 14.63
N ARG A 112 33.73 -22.84 15.01
CA ARG A 112 34.33 -23.46 16.21
C ARG A 112 33.58 -23.30 17.54
N ARG A 113 32.94 -24.39 17.97
CA ARG A 113 33.01 -24.85 19.37
C ARG A 113 33.19 -26.38 19.40
N ALA A 114 34.25 -26.78 20.10
CA ALA A 114 34.75 -28.11 20.48
C ALA A 114 35.18 -29.06 19.34
#